data_AF-A0A0S1Z089-F1
#
_entry.id   AF-A0A0S1Z089-F1
#
_cell.length_a   1.000
_cell.length_b   1.000
_cell.length_c   1.000
_cell.angle_alpha   90.00
_cell.angle_beta   90.00
_cell.angle_gamma   90.00
#
_symmetry.space_group_name_H-M   'P 1'
#
loop_
_entity.id
_entity.type
_entity.pdbx_description
1 polymer ?
#
loop_
_entity_poly.entity_id
_entity_poly.type
_entity_poly.pdbx_seq_one_letter_code
_entity_poly.pdbx_strand_id
1 'polypeptide(L)'
;INSQPFMRYRERFLYSMEGVNHAAALSGEVKGHYLNTTAATMEDMYERADFAAELGSIIVMIDLVIGYTAIQSMAYWSRKKDVLLHLHRAGNSTYSRQKNHGMNFRVICKWMRMAGVDHIHAGTVVGKLEGDPLMIKGFYNTLLDFKSEINLPQGLFFAQDWASLRKCVPVASGGIHCGQI
;
A
#
# COMPACT_ATOMS: atom_id res chain seq x y z
N ILE A 1 -7.85 10.59 -0.80
CA ILE A 1 -8.48 11.68 -1.58
C ILE A 1 -8.76 11.17 -2.99
N ASN A 2 -9.98 11.35 -3.52
CA ASN A 2 -10.39 10.73 -4.80
C ASN A 2 -10.70 11.82 -5.83
N SER A 3 -11.96 12.20 -6.02
CA SER A 3 -12.39 13.34 -6.83
C SER A 3 -13.56 14.00 -6.10
N GLN A 4 -13.36 15.22 -5.63
CA GLN A 4 -14.32 15.94 -4.79
C GLN A 4 -14.62 17.33 -5.38
N PRO A 5 -15.71 17.99 -4.98
CA PRO A 5 -16.06 19.32 -5.51
C PRO A 5 -14.95 20.37 -5.35
N PHE A 6 -14.18 20.31 -4.27
CA PHE A 6 -13.07 21.23 -4.01
C PHE A 6 -11.79 20.91 -4.80
N MET A 7 -11.67 19.69 -5.36
CA MET A 7 -10.50 19.25 -6.11
C MET A 7 -10.85 17.98 -6.90
N ARG A 8 -11.08 18.13 -8.21
CA ARG A 8 -11.25 17.00 -9.11
C ARG A 8 -9.90 16.33 -9.37
N TYR A 9 -9.94 15.07 -9.81
CA TYR A 9 -8.74 14.22 -9.82
C TYR A 9 -7.74 14.62 -10.91
N ARG A 10 -8.21 15.07 -12.08
CA ARG A 10 -7.35 15.38 -13.23
C ARG A 10 -6.43 16.57 -12.94
N GLU A 11 -6.98 17.63 -12.36
CA GLU A 11 -6.23 18.82 -11.95
C GLU A 11 -5.20 18.44 -10.89
N ARG A 12 -5.59 17.64 -9.88
CA ARG A 12 -4.64 17.15 -8.88
C ARG A 12 -3.48 16.39 -9.52
N PHE A 13 -3.76 15.51 -10.49
CA PHE A 13 -2.73 14.69 -11.12
C PHE A 13 -1.75 15.53 -11.92
N LEU A 14 -2.25 16.48 -12.73
CA LEU A 14 -1.43 17.39 -13.52
C LEU A 14 -0.47 18.21 -12.64
N TYR A 15 -1.00 18.92 -11.63
CA TYR A 15 -0.17 19.75 -10.76
C TYR A 15 0.79 18.92 -9.88
N SER A 16 0.39 17.71 -9.49
CA SER A 16 1.30 16.80 -8.76
C SER A 16 2.48 16.37 -9.62
N MET A 17 2.25 16.04 -10.90
CA MET A 17 3.31 15.62 -11.81
C MET A 17 4.22 16.78 -12.22
N GLU A 18 3.70 18.00 -12.32
CA GLU A 18 4.54 19.20 -12.45
C GLU A 18 5.49 19.33 -11.25
N GLY A 19 4.97 19.22 -10.02
CA GLY A 19 5.78 19.27 -8.80
C GLY A 19 6.81 18.14 -8.71
N VAL A 20 6.46 16.92 -9.11
CA VAL A 20 7.39 15.77 -9.16
C VAL A 20 8.54 16.04 -10.11
N ASN A 21 8.25 16.47 -11.34
CA ASN A 21 9.28 16.73 -12.35
C ASN A 21 10.17 17.91 -11.97
N HIS A 22 9.59 18.97 -11.41
CA HIS A 22 10.35 20.10 -10.89
C HIS A 22 11.32 19.69 -9.76
N ALA A 23 10.84 18.91 -8.79
CA ALA A 23 11.67 18.41 -7.70
C ALA A 23 12.76 17.44 -8.18
N ALA A 24 12.47 16.59 -9.17
CA ALA A 24 13.44 15.70 -9.78
C ALA A 24 14.55 16.47 -10.50
N ALA A 25 14.19 17.48 -11.30
CA ALA A 25 15.14 18.33 -11.99
C ALA A 25 16.07 19.10 -11.05
N LEU A 26 15.56 19.59 -9.92
CA LEU A 26 16.36 20.32 -8.93
C LEU A 26 17.29 19.44 -8.10
N SER A 27 16.89 18.20 -7.81
CA SER A 27 17.64 17.31 -6.91
C SER A 27 18.52 16.29 -7.62
N GLY A 28 18.26 15.98 -8.89
CA GLY A 28 18.92 14.89 -9.61
C GLY A 28 18.47 13.49 -9.17
N GLU A 29 17.45 13.38 -8.31
CA GLU A 29 16.89 12.12 -7.83
C GLU A 29 15.55 11.81 -8.47
N VAL A 30 15.23 10.52 -8.62
CA VAL A 30 13.89 10.08 -9.01
C VAL A 30 12.90 10.43 -7.88
N LYS A 31 11.84 11.16 -8.22
CA LYS A 31 10.75 11.53 -7.30
C LYS A 31 9.44 10.91 -7.76
N GLY A 32 8.46 10.87 -6.86
CA GLY A 32 7.12 10.37 -7.18
C GLY A 32 6.07 10.90 -6.22
N HIS A 33 4.81 10.82 -6.64
CA HIS A 33 3.65 11.14 -5.82
C HIS A 33 2.62 10.01 -6.00
N TYR A 34 2.08 9.49 -4.90
CA TYR A 34 1.14 8.37 -4.96
C TYR A 34 -0.22 8.87 -5.44
N LEU A 35 -0.43 8.89 -6.75
CA LEU A 35 -1.68 9.35 -7.36
C LEU A 35 -2.81 8.36 -7.04
N ASN A 36 -3.79 8.78 -6.24
CA ASN A 36 -4.88 7.88 -5.81
C ASN A 36 -5.89 7.62 -6.93
N THR A 37 -5.95 6.36 -7.37
CA THR A 37 -6.83 5.87 -8.44
C THR A 37 -8.12 5.23 -7.93
N THR A 38 -8.28 5.04 -6.61
CA THR A 38 -9.53 4.55 -6.01
C THR A 38 -10.74 5.34 -6.51
N ALA A 39 -11.74 4.62 -7.04
CA ALA A 39 -12.99 5.16 -7.55
C ALA A 39 -14.18 4.22 -7.24
N ALA A 40 -15.38 4.60 -7.67
CA ALA A 40 -16.60 3.83 -7.40
C ALA A 40 -16.77 2.63 -8.33
N THR A 41 -16.33 2.75 -9.58
CA THR A 41 -16.43 1.72 -10.62
C THR A 41 -15.04 1.34 -11.14
N MET A 42 -14.91 0.15 -11.73
CA MET A 42 -13.64 -0.28 -12.31
C MET A 42 -13.25 0.58 -13.53
N GLU A 43 -14.24 1.03 -14.29
CA GLU A 43 -14.05 1.91 -15.45
C GLU A 43 -13.41 3.22 -15.03
N ASP A 44 -13.92 3.86 -13.97
CA ASP A 44 -13.33 5.08 -13.42
C ASP A 44 -11.92 4.84 -12.85
N MET A 45 -11.68 3.67 -12.24
CA MET A 45 -10.37 3.31 -11.72
C MET A 45 -9.34 3.16 -12.84
N TYR A 46 -9.69 2.45 -13.91
CA TYR A 46 -8.83 2.32 -15.09
C TYR A 46 -8.59 3.67 -15.76
N GLU A 47 -9.61 4.50 -15.96
CA GLU A 47 -9.45 5.84 -16.53
C GLU A 47 -8.42 6.67 -15.76
N ARG A 48 -8.51 6.67 -14.43
CA ARG A 48 -7.56 7.40 -13.57
C ARG A 48 -6.16 6.81 -13.65
N ALA A 49 -6.06 5.49 -13.62
CA ALA A 49 -4.78 4.81 -13.62
C ALA A 49 -4.04 4.98 -14.96
N ASP A 50 -4.74 4.83 -16.08
CA ASP A 50 -4.20 5.06 -17.41
C ASP A 50 -3.77 6.53 -17.58
N PHE A 51 -4.57 7.50 -17.11
CA PHE A 51 -4.16 8.90 -17.12
C PHE A 51 -2.90 9.15 -16.28
N ALA A 52 -2.77 8.52 -15.10
CA ALA A 52 -1.54 8.62 -14.30
C ALA A 52 -0.31 8.06 -15.03
N ALA A 53 -0.47 6.94 -15.75
CA ALA A 53 0.59 6.34 -16.55
C ALA A 53 0.96 7.20 -17.77
N GLU A 54 -0.03 7.78 -18.46
CA GLU A 54 0.18 8.73 -19.57
C GLU A 54 0.98 9.97 -19.15
N LEU A 55 0.78 10.45 -17.93
CA LEU A 55 1.57 11.55 -17.34
C LEU A 55 2.99 11.14 -16.93
N GLY A 56 3.34 9.85 -17.02
CA GLY A 56 4.65 9.32 -16.62
C GLY A 56 4.82 9.13 -15.11
N SER A 57 3.74 8.95 -14.34
CA SER A 57 3.88 8.63 -12.92
C SER A 57 4.50 7.25 -12.71
N ILE A 58 5.52 7.17 -11.85
CA ILE A 58 6.17 5.90 -11.49
C ILE A 58 5.34 5.06 -10.51
N ILE A 59 4.32 5.65 -9.87
CA ILE A 59 3.57 5.04 -8.78
C ILE A 59 2.13 5.57 -8.69
N VAL A 60 1.19 4.69 -8.38
CA VAL A 60 -0.20 5.02 -8.02
C VAL A 60 -0.55 4.42 -6.66
N MET A 61 -1.66 4.88 -6.07
CA MET A 61 -2.21 4.23 -4.88
C MET A 61 -3.67 3.83 -5.01
N ILE A 62 -4.01 2.79 -4.26
CA ILE A 62 -5.37 2.27 -4.08
C ILE A 62 -5.66 2.10 -2.59
N ASP A 63 -6.96 2.09 -2.24
CA ASP A 63 -7.45 1.89 -0.89
C ASP A 63 -8.05 0.49 -0.73
N LEU A 64 -7.78 -0.18 0.39
CA LEU A 64 -8.29 -1.53 0.69
C LEU A 64 -9.83 -1.67 0.56
N VAL A 65 -10.57 -0.58 0.76
CA VAL A 65 -12.04 -0.55 0.68
C VAL A 65 -12.60 -0.82 -0.72
N ILE A 66 -11.78 -0.80 -1.78
CA ILE A 66 -12.23 -1.17 -3.14
C ILE A 66 -12.51 -2.68 -3.28
N GLY A 67 -12.02 -3.49 -2.35
CA GLY A 67 -12.22 -4.93 -2.33
C GLY A 67 -11.21 -5.72 -3.18
N TYR A 68 -11.10 -7.01 -2.89
CA TYR A 68 -10.02 -7.85 -3.41
C TYR A 68 -10.07 -8.05 -4.93
N THR A 69 -11.27 -8.12 -5.53
CA THR A 69 -11.45 -8.22 -6.98
C THR A 69 -10.82 -7.03 -7.72
N ALA A 70 -11.09 -5.81 -7.23
CA ALA A 70 -10.51 -4.60 -7.81
C ALA A 70 -9.01 -4.51 -7.54
N ILE A 71 -8.54 -4.87 -6.34
CA ILE A 71 -7.10 -4.89 -5.99
C ILE A 71 -6.32 -5.80 -6.96
N GLN A 72 -6.79 -7.03 -7.19
CA GLN A 72 -6.11 -7.95 -8.11
C GLN A 72 -6.11 -7.41 -9.55
N SER A 73 -7.23 -6.81 -9.98
CA SER A 73 -7.33 -6.18 -11.31
C SER A 73 -6.29 -5.05 -11.46
N MET A 74 -6.16 -4.20 -10.45
CA MET A 74 -5.17 -3.12 -10.44
C MET A 74 -3.73 -3.62 -10.34
N ALA A 75 -3.46 -4.72 -9.63
CA ALA A 75 -2.14 -5.33 -9.57
C ALA A 75 -1.69 -5.87 -10.94
N TYR A 76 -2.58 -6.55 -11.68
CA TYR A 76 -2.29 -6.98 -13.05
C TYR A 76 -2.11 -5.80 -14.01
N TRP A 77 -2.91 -4.73 -13.87
CA TRP A 77 -2.74 -3.50 -14.63
C TRP A 77 -1.38 -2.86 -14.37
N SER A 78 -1.01 -2.71 -13.08
CA SER A 78 0.26 -2.13 -12.64
C SER A 78 1.45 -2.87 -13.24
N ARG A 79 1.42 -4.22 -13.22
CA ARG A 79 2.44 -5.05 -13.87
C ARG A 79 2.52 -4.83 -15.38
N LYS A 80 1.39 -4.66 -16.07
CA LYS A 80 1.36 -4.48 -17.54
C LYS A 80 1.78 -3.08 -17.97
N LYS A 81 1.68 -2.10 -17.09
CA LYS A 81 1.99 -0.69 -17.35
C LYS A 81 3.32 -0.23 -16.75
N ASP A 82 4.04 -1.13 -16.07
CA ASP A 82 5.30 -0.83 -15.36
C ASP A 82 5.17 0.31 -14.32
N VAL A 83 4.04 0.32 -13.58
CA VAL A 83 3.74 1.33 -12.55
C VAL A 83 3.72 0.67 -11.17
N LEU A 84 4.37 1.25 -10.16
CA LEU A 84 4.32 0.74 -8.78
C LEU A 84 2.92 0.90 -8.16
N LEU A 85 2.49 -0.06 -7.36
CA LEU A 85 1.17 -0.08 -6.72
C LEU A 85 1.24 0.00 -5.19
N HIS A 86 0.89 1.16 -4.65
CA HIS A 86 0.79 1.38 -3.21
C HIS A 86 -0.62 1.08 -2.67
N LEU A 87 -0.72 0.24 -1.63
CA LEU A 87 -1.97 -0.06 -0.94
C LEU A 87 -2.06 0.66 0.41
N HIS A 88 -3.05 1.54 0.53
CA HIS A 88 -3.47 2.10 1.80
C HIS A 88 -4.56 1.21 2.44
N ARG A 89 -4.39 0.87 3.72
CA ARG A 89 -5.24 -0.12 4.43
C ARG A 89 -6.54 0.44 5.02
N ALA A 90 -7.19 1.37 4.34
CA ALA A 90 -8.44 1.97 4.80
C ALA A 90 -9.47 0.90 5.18
N GLY A 91 -10.14 1.08 6.33
CA GLY A 91 -11.13 0.13 6.84
C GLY A 91 -10.56 -1.12 7.53
N ASN A 92 -9.26 -1.44 7.41
CA ASN A 92 -8.68 -2.65 8.01
C ASN A 92 -8.98 -2.82 9.52
N SER A 93 -8.91 -1.73 10.29
CA SER A 93 -9.07 -1.81 11.75
C SER A 93 -10.49 -2.11 12.21
N THR A 94 -11.50 -2.13 11.32
CA THR A 94 -12.87 -2.52 11.70
C THR A 94 -12.96 -3.99 12.08
N TYR A 95 -12.09 -4.84 11.53
CA TYR A 95 -12.09 -6.29 11.79
C TYR A 95 -10.72 -6.85 12.22
N SER A 96 -9.67 -6.04 12.29
CA SER A 96 -8.34 -6.51 12.73
C SER A 96 -7.88 -5.99 14.09
N ARG A 97 -8.69 -5.11 14.71
CA ARG A 97 -8.34 -4.44 15.97
C ARG A 97 -8.58 -5.31 17.20
N GLN A 98 -9.73 -5.96 17.27
CA GLN A 98 -10.15 -6.67 18.47
C GLN A 98 -9.48 -8.05 18.54
N LYS A 99 -8.90 -8.39 19.69
CA LYS A 99 -8.18 -9.67 19.87
C LYS A 99 -9.11 -10.88 19.92
N ASN A 100 -10.33 -10.69 20.42
CA ASN A 100 -11.31 -11.75 20.65
C ASN A 100 -12.19 -12.07 19.42
N HIS A 101 -12.21 -11.21 18.39
CA HIS A 101 -13.04 -11.41 17.22
C HIS A 101 -12.48 -10.68 15.99
N GLY A 102 -12.64 -11.30 14.82
CA GLY A 102 -12.22 -10.75 13.53
C GLY A 102 -11.04 -11.51 12.93
N MET A 103 -10.16 -10.79 12.25
CA MET A 103 -9.04 -11.35 11.51
C MET A 103 -7.79 -10.50 11.72
N ASN A 104 -6.76 -11.12 12.28
CA ASN A 104 -5.49 -10.45 12.51
C ASN A 104 -4.86 -9.95 11.19
N PHE A 105 -4.28 -8.75 11.21
CA PHE A 105 -3.74 -8.09 10.03
C PHE A 105 -2.66 -8.90 9.29
N ARG A 106 -1.94 -9.82 9.96
CA ARG A 106 -0.98 -10.71 9.26
C ARG A 106 -1.62 -11.50 8.13
N VAL A 107 -2.89 -11.90 8.28
CA VAL A 107 -3.61 -12.66 7.26
C VAL A 107 -3.87 -11.76 6.05
N ILE A 108 -4.26 -10.51 6.28
CA ILE A 108 -4.38 -9.49 5.22
C ILE A 108 -3.03 -9.23 4.55
N CYS A 109 -1.93 -9.13 5.30
CA CYS A 109 -0.58 -9.00 4.72
C CYS A 109 -0.28 -10.14 3.74
N LYS A 110 -0.61 -11.39 4.12
CA LYS A 110 -0.44 -12.53 3.22
C LYS A 110 -1.27 -12.37 1.95
N TRP A 111 -2.56 -12.04 2.10
CA TRP A 111 -3.48 -11.89 0.97
C TRP A 111 -3.06 -10.77 0.03
N MET A 112 -2.60 -9.64 0.56
CA MET A 112 -2.19 -8.50 -0.28
C MET A 112 -0.86 -8.74 -0.98
N ARG A 113 0.08 -9.45 -0.33
CA ARG A 113 1.30 -9.92 -1.02
C ARG A 113 0.94 -10.86 -2.19
N MET A 114 0.01 -11.79 -1.99
CA MET A 114 -0.48 -12.67 -3.06
C MET A 114 -1.30 -11.92 -4.12
N ALA A 115 -2.08 -10.91 -3.73
CA ALA A 115 -2.84 -10.08 -4.66
C ALA A 115 -1.93 -9.21 -5.55
N GLY A 116 -0.69 -8.97 -5.12
CA GLY A 116 0.36 -8.38 -5.95
C GLY A 116 0.57 -6.88 -5.77
N VAL A 117 0.27 -6.32 -4.58
CA VAL A 117 0.60 -4.91 -4.29
C VAL A 117 2.08 -4.77 -3.91
N ASP A 118 2.71 -3.68 -4.33
CA ASP A 118 4.14 -3.45 -4.07
C ASP A 118 4.36 -2.91 -2.66
N HIS A 119 3.50 -2.01 -2.19
CA HIS A 119 3.58 -1.43 -0.84
C HIS A 119 2.30 -1.67 -0.05
N ILE A 120 2.40 -1.85 1.28
CA ILE A 120 1.25 -1.86 2.18
C ILE A 120 1.59 -1.20 3.52
N HIS A 121 0.68 -0.41 4.07
CA HIS A 121 0.83 0.13 5.43
C HIS A 121 0.86 -0.99 6.48
N ALA A 122 1.93 -1.06 7.27
CA ALA A 122 2.15 -2.13 8.24
C ALA A 122 2.26 -1.66 9.70
N GLY A 123 2.04 -0.36 9.95
CA GLY A 123 2.05 0.23 11.29
C GLY A 123 3.43 0.76 11.71
N THR A 124 3.43 1.57 12.77
CA THR A 124 4.57 2.39 13.20
C THR A 124 5.14 1.99 14.56
N VAL A 125 4.43 1.20 15.36
CA VAL A 125 4.73 0.90 16.78
C VAL A 125 4.63 2.14 17.69
N VAL A 126 5.43 3.17 17.42
CA VAL A 126 5.60 4.38 18.24
C VAL A 126 4.75 5.56 17.78
N GLY A 127 3.97 5.38 16.71
CA GLY A 127 3.11 6.43 16.17
C GLY A 127 1.75 6.51 16.84
N LYS A 128 0.85 7.29 16.26
CA LYS A 128 -0.50 7.54 16.83
C LYS A 128 -1.49 6.37 16.71
N LEU A 129 -1.16 5.36 15.91
CA LEU A 129 -2.02 4.21 15.64
C LEU A 129 -1.48 2.99 16.40
N GLU A 130 -2.39 2.13 16.86
CA GLU A 130 -2.00 0.91 17.59
C GLU A 130 -1.03 0.02 16.78
N GLY A 131 -0.04 -0.53 17.48
CA GLY A 131 0.82 -1.58 16.96
C GLY A 131 1.75 -2.13 18.04
N ASP A 132 1.46 -3.32 18.55
CA ASP A 132 2.38 -4.04 19.44
C ASP A 132 3.71 -4.37 18.70
N PRO A 133 4.88 -4.10 19.28
CA PRO A 133 6.17 -4.28 18.58
C PRO A 133 6.39 -5.69 18.02
N LEU A 134 5.98 -6.74 18.74
CA LEU A 134 6.18 -8.13 18.31
C LEU A 134 5.22 -8.50 17.18
N MET A 135 3.97 -8.05 17.27
CA MET A 135 3.00 -8.25 16.19
C MET A 135 3.39 -7.50 14.92
N ILE A 136 3.82 -6.25 15.04
CA ILE A 136 4.27 -5.45 13.90
C ILE A 136 5.48 -6.09 13.24
N LYS A 137 6.46 -6.57 14.02
CA LYS A 137 7.59 -7.33 13.47
C LYS A 137 7.14 -8.58 12.71
N GLY A 138 6.15 -9.31 13.22
CA GLY A 138 5.54 -10.44 12.51
C GLY A 138 4.89 -10.05 11.18
N PHE A 139 4.27 -8.87 11.09
CA PHE A 139 3.71 -8.35 9.83
C PHE A 139 4.81 -8.03 8.82
N TYR A 140 5.90 -7.39 9.26
CA TYR A 140 7.03 -7.05 8.40
C TYR A 140 7.70 -8.32 7.84
N ASN A 141 7.93 -9.32 8.68
CA ASN A 141 8.47 -10.62 8.27
C ASN A 141 7.57 -11.31 7.25
N THR A 142 6.24 -11.28 7.47
CA THR A 142 5.25 -11.81 6.51
C THR A 142 5.39 -11.18 5.12
N LEU A 143 5.72 -9.89 5.05
CA LEU A 143 5.81 -9.13 3.80
C LEU A 143 7.19 -9.24 3.11
N LEU A 144 8.26 -9.41 3.88
CA LEU A 144 9.64 -9.32 3.40
C LEU A 144 10.39 -10.65 3.29
N ASP A 145 9.98 -11.69 4.02
CA ASP A 145 10.70 -12.96 4.03
C ASP A 145 10.40 -13.80 2.78
N PHE A 146 11.36 -14.60 2.32
CA PHE A 146 11.12 -15.62 1.30
C PHE A 146 10.55 -16.90 1.91
N LYS A 147 10.99 -17.23 3.13
CA LYS A 147 10.44 -18.29 3.96
C LYS A 147 10.45 -17.81 5.41
N SER A 148 9.44 -18.15 6.18
CA SER A 148 9.41 -17.87 7.62
C SER A 148 9.09 -19.14 8.39
N GLU A 149 9.78 -19.37 9.50
CA GLU A 149 9.49 -20.46 10.43
C GLU A 149 8.34 -20.10 11.38
N ILE A 150 7.90 -21.08 12.18
CA ILE A 150 6.97 -20.83 13.29
C ILE A 150 7.64 -19.90 14.32
N ASN A 151 6.96 -18.82 14.68
CA ASN A 151 7.39 -17.87 15.71
C ASN A 151 6.16 -17.35 16.46
N LEU A 152 5.79 -18.06 17.54
CA LEU A 152 4.61 -17.74 18.34
C LEU A 152 4.65 -16.34 18.97
N PRO A 153 5.80 -15.86 19.51
CA PRO A 153 5.89 -14.49 20.03
C PRO A 153 5.51 -13.41 19.00
N GLN A 154 5.83 -13.60 17.73
CA GLN A 154 5.48 -12.68 16.64
C GLN A 154 4.13 -13.02 15.97
N GLY A 155 3.42 -14.02 16.50
CA GLY A 155 2.14 -14.47 15.96
C GLY A 155 2.24 -15.23 14.64
N LEU A 156 3.42 -15.78 14.30
CA LEU A 156 3.62 -16.64 13.14
C LEU A 156 3.34 -18.09 13.55
N PHE A 157 2.10 -18.54 13.37
CA PHE A 157 1.64 -19.87 13.80
C PHE A 157 2.03 -21.01 12.85
N PHE A 158 2.38 -20.69 11.61
CA PHE A 158 2.72 -21.67 10.58
C PHE A 158 4.00 -21.25 9.88
N ALA A 159 4.85 -22.23 9.57
CA ALA A 159 5.91 -22.02 8.61
C ALA A 159 5.31 -21.68 7.24
N GLN A 160 5.94 -20.77 6.50
CA GLN A 160 5.44 -20.28 5.22
C GLN A 160 6.60 -20.18 4.24
N ASP A 161 6.47 -20.86 3.10
CA ASP A 161 7.28 -20.61 1.91
C ASP A 161 6.50 -19.70 0.96
N TRP A 162 7.15 -18.68 0.40
CA TRP A 162 6.55 -17.74 -0.54
C TRP A 162 6.78 -18.09 -2.01
N ALA A 163 7.43 -19.22 -2.30
CA ALA A 163 7.60 -19.74 -3.67
C ALA A 163 8.13 -18.68 -4.66
N SER A 164 9.12 -17.91 -4.21
CA SER A 164 9.74 -16.80 -4.98
C SER A 164 8.80 -15.64 -5.34
N LEU A 165 7.62 -15.55 -4.72
CA LEU A 165 6.77 -14.37 -4.82
C LEU A 165 7.55 -13.15 -4.33
N ARG A 166 7.48 -12.06 -5.12
CA ARG A 166 8.14 -10.80 -4.79
C ARG A 166 7.76 -10.34 -3.37
N LYS A 167 8.69 -9.63 -2.74
CA LYS A 167 8.48 -9.00 -1.43
C LYS A 167 7.53 -7.82 -1.59
N CYS A 168 6.80 -7.50 -0.52
CA CYS A 168 5.97 -6.31 -0.43
C CYS A 168 6.60 -5.36 0.60
N VAL A 169 6.78 -4.09 0.26
CA VAL A 169 7.44 -3.13 1.15
C VAL A 169 6.45 -2.67 2.23
N PRO A 170 6.73 -2.92 3.52
CA PRO A 170 5.93 -2.38 4.60
C PRO A 170 6.11 -0.87 4.73
N VAL A 171 5.01 -0.15 4.91
CA VAL A 171 5.01 1.31 5.09
C VAL A 171 4.67 1.64 6.54
N ALA A 172 5.60 2.29 7.24
CA ALA A 172 5.37 2.92 8.54
C ALA A 172 4.81 4.33 8.33
N SER A 173 3.56 4.57 8.72
CA SER A 173 2.93 5.89 8.63
C SER A 173 1.94 6.14 9.77
N GLY A 174 1.90 7.39 10.21
CA GLY A 174 0.91 7.89 11.17
C GLY A 174 1.51 8.37 12.48
N GLY A 175 1.61 9.69 12.66
CA GLY A 175 2.01 10.32 13.91
C GLY A 175 3.46 10.05 14.31
N ILE A 176 4.36 9.92 13.33
CA ILE A 176 5.79 9.78 13.54
C ILE A 176 6.51 11.09 13.23
N HIS A 177 7.66 11.32 13.87
CA HIS A 177 8.54 12.46 13.62
C HIS A 177 10.03 12.07 13.73
N CYS A 178 10.93 12.97 13.36
CA CYS A 178 12.37 12.70 13.27
C CYS A 178 13.04 12.31 14.59
N GLY A 179 12.45 12.62 15.75
CA GLY A 179 12.97 12.24 17.06
C GLY A 179 12.75 10.77 17.42
N GLN A 180 12.15 10.00 16.52
CA GLN A 180 11.84 8.57 16.68
C GLN A 180 12.61 7.69 15.67
N ILE A 181 13.58 8.28 14.95
CA ILE A 181 14.49 7.56 14.05
C ILE A 181 15.56 6.85 14.87
#